data_AF-A0A535Z682-F1
#
_entry.id   AF-A0A535Z682-F1
#
_cell.length_a   1.000
_cell.length_b   1.000
_cell.length_c   1.000
_cell.angle_alpha   90.00
_cell.angle_beta   90.00
_cell.angle_gamma   90.00
#
_symmetry.space_group_name_H-M   'P 1'
#
loop_
_entity.id
_entity.type
_entity.pdbx_description
1 polymer ?
#
loop_
_entity_poly.entity_id
_entity_poly.type
_entity_poly.pdbx_seq_one_letter_code
_entity_poly.pdbx_strand_id
1 'polypeptide(L)'
;MRAPAANRNAMGVALVIGSACCFGTLGVFGKLAYRLGLTTPQLLSYRFALAAVLLWLAAAATRQGLPPRRSLVGLAIMGGAGYVGQSGTYFTALHFIPASTNALLLYTFPVVVTLLATVLF
;
A
#
# COMPACT_ATOMS: atom_id res chain seq x y z
N MET A 1 10.06 13.23 -24.33
CA MET A 1 10.94 14.34 -23.90
C MET A 1 11.56 13.99 -22.56
N ARG A 2 12.90 13.93 -22.46
CA ARG A 2 13.62 13.61 -21.21
C ARG A 2 13.87 14.93 -20.46
N ALA A 3 13.25 15.10 -19.29
CA ALA A 3 13.52 16.25 -18.42
C ALA A 3 14.98 16.22 -17.93
N PRO A 4 15.65 17.39 -17.81
CA PRO A 4 17.05 17.50 -17.40
C PRO A 4 17.26 16.94 -15.99
N ALA A 5 18.46 16.37 -15.74
CA ALA A 5 18.77 15.55 -14.56
C ALA A 5 18.47 16.22 -13.19
N ALA A 6 18.55 17.55 -13.09
CA ALA A 6 18.19 18.29 -11.87
C ALA A 6 16.68 18.27 -11.57
N ASN A 7 15.82 18.30 -12.59
CA ASN A 7 14.36 18.29 -12.45
C ASN A 7 13.82 16.89 -12.11
N ARG A 8 14.54 15.84 -12.49
CA ARG A 8 14.21 14.45 -12.09
C ARG A 8 14.33 14.25 -10.57
N ASN A 9 15.31 14.87 -9.94
CA ASN A 9 15.49 14.78 -8.49
C ASN A 9 14.39 15.55 -7.75
N ALA A 10 14.06 16.76 -8.20
CA ALA A 10 12.95 17.53 -7.62
C ALA A 10 11.60 16.83 -7.79
N MET A 11 11.33 16.27 -8.98
CA MET A 11 10.10 15.50 -9.23
C MET A 11 10.06 14.19 -8.44
N GLY A 12 11.20 13.51 -8.27
CA GLY A 12 11.32 12.35 -7.39
C GLY A 12 11.02 12.69 -5.93
N VAL A 13 11.58 13.79 -5.43
CA VAL A 13 11.32 14.28 -4.06
C VAL A 13 9.84 14.64 -3.88
N ALA A 14 9.23 15.33 -4.84
CA ALA A 14 7.81 15.66 -4.80
C ALA A 14 6.92 14.40 -4.76
N LEU A 15 7.25 13.38 -5.56
CA LEU A 15 6.54 12.09 -5.56
C LEU A 15 6.67 11.35 -4.22
N VAL A 16 7.86 11.39 -3.60
CA VAL A 16 8.09 10.79 -2.28
C VAL A 16 7.29 11.52 -1.20
N ILE A 17 7.32 12.86 -1.19
CA ILE A 17 6.54 13.66 -0.23
C ILE A 17 5.05 13.39 -0.39
N GLY A 18 4.54 13.39 -1.63
CA GLY A 18 3.14 13.06 -1.90
C GLY A 18 2.77 11.66 -1.42
N SER A 19 3.62 10.68 -1.68
CA SER A 19 3.43 9.30 -1.20
C SER A 19 3.42 9.21 0.33
N ALA A 20 4.34 9.92 1.00
CA ALA A 20 4.42 9.97 2.47
C ALA A 20 3.17 10.60 3.08
N CYS A 21 2.66 11.70 2.51
CA CYS A 21 1.41 12.32 2.94
C CYS A 21 0.20 11.38 2.76
N CYS A 22 0.10 10.71 1.60
CA CYS A 22 -0.96 9.72 1.37
C CYS A 22 -0.88 8.54 2.34
N PHE A 23 0.33 8.07 2.67
CA PHE A 23 0.52 6.95 3.59
C PHE A 23 0.24 7.34 5.04
N GLY A 24 0.68 8.52 5.49
CA GLY A 24 0.45 9.01 6.86
C GLY A 24 -1.03 9.32 7.15
N THR A 25 -1.77 9.81 6.16
CA THR A 25 -3.21 10.11 6.31
C THR A 25 -4.09 8.86 6.35
N LEU A 26 -3.59 7.70 5.92
CA LEU A 26 -4.34 6.45 5.79
C LEU A 26 -4.91 5.97 7.13
N GLY A 27 -4.15 6.10 8.23
CA GLY A 27 -4.64 5.77 9.58
C GLY A 27 -5.72 6.73 10.09
N VAL A 28 -5.64 8.01 9.71
CA VAL A 28 -6.64 9.04 10.06
C VAL A 28 -7.94 8.79 9.33
N PHE A 29 -7.88 8.61 8.00
CA PHE A 29 -9.05 8.25 7.19
C PHE A 29 -9.64 6.91 7.58
N GLY A 30 -8.82 5.92 7.98
CA GLY A 30 -9.29 4.64 8.51
C GLY A 30 -10.16 4.81 9.76
N LYS A 31 -9.68 5.58 10.75
CA LYS A 31 -10.47 5.89 11.95
C LYS A 31 -11.73 6.71 11.64
N LEU A 32 -11.66 7.64 10.69
CA LEU A 32 -12.82 8.41 10.26
C LEU A 32 -13.89 7.50 9.61
N ALA A 33 -13.47 6.57 8.74
CA ALA A 33 -14.36 5.58 8.14
C ALA A 33 -15.03 4.69 9.20
N TYR A 34 -14.31 4.28 10.24
CA TYR A 34 -14.92 3.56 11.36
C TYR A 34 -15.93 4.40 12.14
N ARG A 35 -15.69 5.71 12.32
CA ARG A 35 -16.68 6.62 12.92
C ARG A 35 -17.93 6.79 12.06
N LEU A 36 -17.82 6.65 10.74
CA LEU A 36 -18.95 6.65 9.81
C LEU A 36 -19.68 5.30 9.77
N GLY A 37 -19.30 4.33 10.61
CA GLY A 37 -19.94 3.01 10.70
C GLY A 37 -19.47 1.99 9.67
N LEU A 38 -18.45 2.29 8.86
CA LEU A 38 -17.91 1.34 7.88
C LEU A 38 -17.14 0.23 8.60
N THR A 39 -17.43 -1.02 8.25
CA THR A 39 -16.66 -2.17 8.76
C THR A 39 -15.32 -2.31 8.02
N THR A 40 -14.34 -2.99 8.63
CA THR A 40 -13.02 -3.24 8.01
C THR A 40 -13.11 -3.88 6.62
N PRO A 41 -13.95 -4.92 6.40
CA PRO A 41 -14.09 -5.52 5.08
C PRO A 41 -14.65 -4.54 4.05
N GLN A 42 -15.63 -3.71 4.42
CA GLN A 42 -16.20 -2.70 3.53
C GLN A 42 -15.16 -1.65 3.12
N LEU A 43 -14.40 -1.14 4.09
CA LEU A 43 -13.34 -0.16 3.83
C LEU A 43 -12.26 -0.72 2.89
N LEU A 44 -11.81 -1.95 3.14
CA LEU A 44 -10.85 -2.64 2.27
C LEU A 44 -11.43 -2.83 0.86
N SER A 45 -12.69 -3.26 0.76
CA SER A 45 -13.34 -3.50 -0.53
C SER A 45 -13.40 -2.23 -1.37
N TYR A 46 -13.81 -1.09 -0.79
CA TYR A 46 -13.79 0.19 -1.48
C TYR A 46 -12.37 0.63 -1.87
N ARG A 47 -11.39 0.46 -0.97
CA ARG A 47 -10.00 0.83 -1.23
C ARG A 47 -9.40 0.02 -2.39
N PHE A 48 -9.60 -1.31 -2.36
CA PHE A 48 -9.09 -2.21 -3.39
C PHE A 48 -9.82 -2.06 -4.73
N ALA A 49 -11.14 -1.86 -4.72
CA ALA A 49 -11.90 -1.60 -5.93
C ALA A 49 -11.45 -0.30 -6.61
N LEU A 50 -11.32 0.79 -5.84
CA LEU A 50 -10.84 2.07 -6.35
C LEU A 50 -9.41 1.95 -6.89
N ALA A 51 -8.52 1.30 -6.14
CA ALA A 51 -7.14 1.07 -6.57
C ALA A 51 -7.07 0.22 -7.85
N ALA A 52 -7.89 -0.82 -7.96
CA ALA A 52 -7.97 -1.66 -9.15
C ALA A 52 -8.39 -0.84 -10.37
N VAL A 53 -9.42 -0.01 -10.27
CA VAL A 53 -9.86 0.86 -11.36
C VAL A 53 -8.76 1.83 -11.78
N LEU A 54 -8.13 2.53 -10.81
CA LEU A 54 -7.06 3.48 -11.09
C LEU A 54 -5.84 2.82 -11.74
N LEU A 55 -5.44 1.64 -11.26
CA LEU A 55 -4.31 0.90 -11.82
C LEU A 55 -4.63 0.37 -13.23
N TRP A 56 -5.86 -0.08 -13.49
CA TRP A 56 -6.28 -0.48 -14.84
C TRP A 56 -6.29 0.70 -15.81
N LEU A 57 -6.76 1.87 -15.39
CA LEU A 57 -6.70 3.10 -16.19
C LEU A 57 -5.24 3.51 -16.47
N ALA A 58 -4.37 3.44 -15.45
CA ALA A 58 -2.95 3.73 -15.61
C ALA A 58 -2.26 2.72 -16.55
N ALA A 59 -2.58 1.44 -16.44
CA ALA A 59 -2.07 0.39 -17.32
C ALA A 59 -2.53 0.60 -18.77
N ALA A 60 -3.80 0.97 -18.98
CA ALA A 60 -4.33 1.32 -20.30
C ALA A 60 -3.63 2.55 -20.89
N ALA A 61 -3.43 3.61 -20.09
CA ALA A 61 -2.74 4.83 -20.51
C ALA A 61 -1.26 4.60 -20.83
N THR A 62 -0.59 3.70 -20.10
CA THR A 62 0.82 3.34 -20.32
C THR A 62 1.03 2.21 -21.33
N ARG A 63 -0.07 1.63 -21.86
CA ARG A 63 -0.07 0.50 -22.79
C ARG A 63 0.79 -0.69 -22.31
N GLN A 64 0.75 -0.98 -21.02
CA GLN A 64 1.47 -2.13 -20.47
C GLN A 64 0.78 -3.43 -20.87
N GLY A 65 1.57 -4.39 -21.37
CA GLY A 65 1.09 -5.74 -21.68
C GLY A 65 0.81 -6.55 -20.41
N LEU A 66 -0.09 -7.53 -20.49
CA LEU A 66 -0.38 -8.40 -19.35
C LEU A 66 0.85 -9.26 -19.00
N PRO A 67 1.15 -9.42 -17.70
CA PRO A 67 2.25 -10.26 -17.27
C PRO A 67 1.99 -11.75 -17.59
N PRO A 68 3.03 -12.56 -17.76
CA PRO A 68 2.90 -13.98 -18.06
C PRO A 68 2.14 -14.74 -16.96
N ARG A 69 1.39 -15.78 -17.36
CA ARG A 69 0.50 -16.57 -16.47
C ARG A 69 1.17 -17.12 -15.20
N ARG A 70 2.46 -17.48 -15.27
CA ARG A 70 3.24 -17.91 -14.10
C ARG A 70 3.44 -16.78 -13.08
N SER A 71 3.72 -15.57 -13.55
CA SER A 71 3.85 -14.39 -12.69
C SER A 71 2.51 -13.95 -12.11
N LEU A 72 1.39 -14.22 -12.80
CA LEU A 72 0.05 -13.94 -12.27
C LEU A 72 -0.25 -14.72 -10.99
N VAL A 73 0.19 -15.99 -10.89
CA VAL A 73 0.00 -16.77 -9.66
C VAL A 73 0.82 -16.19 -8.51
N GLY A 74 2.08 -15.84 -8.76
CA GLY A 74 2.92 -15.17 -7.75
C GLY A 74 2.35 -13.82 -7.31
N LEU A 75 1.87 -13.01 -8.25
CA LEU A 75 1.19 -11.74 -7.98
C LEU A 75 -0.13 -11.93 -7.23
N ALA A 76 -0.90 -12.97 -7.55
CA ALA A 76 -2.14 -13.29 -6.85
C ALA A 76 -1.89 -13.75 -5.42
N ILE A 77 -0.84 -14.55 -5.17
CA ILE A 77 -0.45 -14.96 -3.81
C ILE A 77 0.07 -13.75 -3.04
N MET A 78 0.99 -12.98 -3.61
CA MET A 78 1.57 -11.83 -2.93
C MET A 78 0.53 -10.73 -2.66
N GLY A 79 -0.29 -10.40 -3.66
CA GLY A 79 -1.33 -9.38 -3.54
C GLY A 79 -2.52 -9.86 -2.72
N GLY A 80 -3.02 -11.06 -3.01
CA GLY A 80 -4.17 -11.67 -2.34
C GLY A 80 -3.85 -12.11 -0.92
N ALA A 81 -2.93 -13.04 -0.72
CA ALA A 81 -2.64 -13.54 0.62
C ALA A 81 -1.76 -12.55 1.42
N GLY A 82 -0.70 -12.03 0.80
CA GLY A 82 0.24 -11.14 1.47
C GLY A 82 -0.38 -9.77 1.78
N TYR A 83 -0.76 -9.02 0.74
CA TYR A 83 -1.17 -7.63 0.90
C TYR A 83 -2.59 -7.44 1.44
N VAL A 84 -3.56 -8.27 1.04
CA VAL A 84 -4.90 -8.22 1.68
C VAL A 84 -4.82 -8.66 3.13
N GLY A 85 -4.05 -9.72 3.44
CA GLY A 85 -3.80 -10.15 4.81
C GLY A 85 -3.19 -9.02 5.65
N GLN A 86 -2.09 -8.43 5.16
CA GLN A 86 -1.42 -7.31 5.83
C GLN A 86 -2.33 -6.08 5.99
N SER A 87 -3.08 -5.71 4.96
CA SER A 87 -4.06 -4.62 5.03
C SER A 87 -5.16 -4.93 6.04
N GLY A 88 -5.68 -6.16 6.04
CA GLY A 88 -6.74 -6.60 6.94
C GLY A 88 -6.28 -6.54 8.40
N THR A 89 -5.10 -7.07 8.69
CA THR A 89 -4.51 -7.00 10.04
C THR A 89 -4.26 -5.56 10.47
N TYR A 90 -3.71 -4.71 9.59
CA TYR A 90 -3.46 -3.30 9.90
C TYR A 90 -4.74 -2.53 10.25
N PHE A 91 -5.79 -2.70 9.45
CA PHE A 91 -7.07 -2.02 9.68
C PHE A 91 -7.84 -2.62 10.86
N THR A 92 -7.75 -3.93 11.10
CA THR A 92 -8.29 -4.55 12.31
C THR A 92 -7.57 -4.03 13.56
N ALA A 93 -6.25 -3.87 13.53
CA ALA A 93 -5.49 -3.31 14.65
C ALA A 93 -5.90 -1.87 15.00
N LEU A 94 -6.37 -1.08 14.04
CA LEU A 94 -6.90 0.27 14.29
C LEU A 94 -8.16 0.30 15.17
N HIS A 95 -8.89 -0.82 15.29
CA HIS A 95 -10.00 -0.94 16.25
C HIS A 95 -9.51 -1.01 17.70
N PHE A 96 -8.36 -1.64 17.92
CA PHE A 96 -7.81 -1.87 19.25
C PHE A 96 -6.82 -0.79 19.69
N ILE A 97 -6.11 -0.17 18.73
CA ILE A 97 -4.92 0.65 18.99
C ILE A 97 -5.02 2.00 18.23
N PRO A 98 -4.47 3.11 18.79
CA PRO A 98 -4.37 4.37 18.08
C PRO A 98 -3.57 4.29 16.78
N ALA A 99 -3.93 5.12 15.79
CA ALA A 99 -3.27 5.15 14.49
C ALA A 99 -1.76 5.39 14.60
N SER A 100 -1.35 6.27 15.52
CA SER A 100 0.06 6.56 15.81
C SER A 100 0.84 5.33 16.29
N THR A 101 0.26 4.56 17.22
CA THR A 101 0.90 3.35 17.76
C THR A 101 0.92 2.22 16.73
N ASN A 102 -0.14 2.07 15.93
CA ASN A 102 -0.17 1.11 14.82
C ASN A 102 0.91 1.43 13.76
N ALA A 103 1.10 2.71 13.45
CA ALA A 103 2.17 3.14 12.54
C ALA A 103 3.57 2.85 13.11
N LEU A 104 3.80 3.07 14.41
CA LEU A 104 5.07 2.73 15.07
C LEU A 104 5.37 1.23 15.01
N LEU A 105 4.37 0.38 15.25
CA LEU A 105 4.49 -1.06 15.10
C LEU A 105 4.84 -1.44 13.65
N LEU A 106 4.18 -0.82 12.68
CA LEU A 106 4.50 -1.02 11.26
C LEU A 106 5.95 -0.59 10.94
N TYR A 107 6.45 0.49 11.53
CA TYR A 107 7.83 0.93 11.38
C TYR A 107 8.87 0.03 12.06
N THR A 108 8.44 -0.97 12.83
CA THR A 108 9.32 -2.03 13.36
C THR A 108 9.58 -3.12 12.31
N PHE A 109 8.81 -3.15 11.21
CA PHE A 109 9.00 -4.06 10.08
C PHE A 109 10.45 -4.16 9.55
N PRO A 110 11.26 -3.08 9.42
CA PRO A 110 12.64 -3.19 8.95
C PRO A 110 13.47 -4.16 9.79
N VAL A 111 13.31 -4.14 11.12
CA VAL A 111 14.01 -5.06 12.03
C VAL A 111 13.60 -6.51 11.75
N VAL A 112 12.29 -6.75 11.61
CA VAL A 112 11.74 -8.09 11.30
C VAL A 112 12.26 -8.58 9.95
N VAL A 113 12.27 -7.73 8.92
CA VAL A 113 12.78 -8.08 7.59
C VAL A 113 14.26 -8.37 7.61
N THR A 114 15.07 -7.57 8.31
CA THR A 114 16.51 -7.80 8.42
C THR A 114 16.80 -9.14 9.09
N LEU A 115 16.13 -9.45 10.20
CA LEU A 115 16.29 -10.75 10.87
C LEU A 115 15.83 -11.92 9.99
N LEU A 116 14.70 -11.78 9.31
CA LEU A 116 14.20 -12.82 8.42
C LEU A 116 15.14 -13.05 7.23
N ALA A 117 15.71 -11.97 6.69
CA ALA A 117 16.71 -12.04 5.63
C ALA A 117 17.95 -12.81 6.08
N THR A 118 18.45 -12.58 7.31
CA THR A 118 19.59 -13.33 7.84
C THR A 118 19.33 -14.83 8.07
N VAL A 119 18.07 -15.24 8.18
CA VAL A 119 17.71 -16.66 8.38
C VAL A 119 17.45 -17.37 7.05
N LEU A 120 16.96 -16.64 6.04
CA LEU A 120 16.57 -17.19 4.73
C LEU A 120 17.68 -17.13 3.67
N PHE A 121 18.69 -16.27 3.85
CA PHE A 121 19.84 -16.08 2.94
C PHE A 121 21.16 -16.29 3.68
#